data_AF-A0A8J5ITU8-F1
#
_entry.id   AF-A0A8J5ITU8-F1
#
_cell.length_a   1.000
_cell.length_b   1.000
_cell.length_c   1.000
_cell.angle_alpha   90.00
_cell.angle_beta   90.00
_cell.angle_gamma   90.00
#
_symmetry.space_group_name_H-M   'P 1'
#
loop_
_entity.id
_entity.type
_entity.pdbx_description
1 polymer ?
#
loop_
_entity_poly.entity_id
_entity_poly.type
_entity_poly.pdbx_seq_one_letter_code
_entity_poly.pdbx_strand_id
1 'polypeptide(L)'
;MAKFKLDKLTGAALLSHPNYKYYKNYVKNHLKAWATNGESLDDVAVWLGLENLQGIMLEAHPNFVFLKKYWTTSTKYQEGGMLKQGVTSYDVWNDLQVYRVKPTVRKKSETYKSYKYYVNLIDDYIIDLKNRGFTDNDLPRMTSKDATREELQEKTFIWTSMRRPEWYVKFSLGLDGLGANALKEAPNFPYYTYYLAAMKAVKHTG
;
A
#
# COMPACT_ATOMS: atom_id res chain seq x y z
N MET A 1 22.64 2.23 -10.55
CA MET A 1 23.95 1.83 -9.97
C MET A 1 25.10 1.69 -10.98
N ALA A 2 24.94 0.92 -12.06
CA ALA A 2 26.01 0.60 -13.02
C ALA A 2 26.73 1.82 -13.63
N LYS A 3 25.98 2.88 -13.98
CA LYS A 3 26.54 4.14 -14.52
C LYS A 3 27.59 4.79 -13.59
N PHE A 4 27.50 4.57 -12.29
CA PHE A 4 28.44 5.11 -11.29
C PHE A 4 29.51 4.10 -10.86
N LYS A 5 29.53 2.90 -11.45
CA LYS A 5 30.40 1.76 -11.09
C LYS A 5 30.23 1.33 -9.63
N LEU A 6 28.98 1.30 -9.16
CA LEU A 6 28.62 0.99 -7.77
C LEU A 6 27.84 -0.34 -7.63
N ASP A 7 27.45 -0.95 -8.74
CA ASP A 7 26.57 -2.13 -8.86
C ASP A 7 27.10 -3.38 -8.15
N LYS A 8 28.41 -3.44 -7.86
CA LYS A 8 29.04 -4.56 -7.15
C LYS A 8 29.39 -4.25 -5.69
N LEU A 9 29.02 -3.06 -5.20
CA LEU A 9 29.39 -2.59 -3.86
C LEU A 9 28.19 -2.54 -2.95
N THR A 10 28.36 -2.99 -1.70
CA THR A 10 27.35 -2.89 -0.64
C THR A 10 27.99 -2.43 0.67
N GLY A 11 27.16 -2.11 1.67
CA GLY A 11 27.60 -1.79 3.03
C GLY A 11 28.65 -0.66 3.09
N ALA A 12 29.69 -0.85 3.90
CA ALA A 12 30.74 0.15 4.11
C ALA A 12 31.51 0.49 2.83
N ALA A 13 31.75 -0.51 1.95
CA ALA A 13 32.47 -0.32 0.69
C ALA A 13 31.70 0.58 -0.29
N LEU A 14 30.36 0.46 -0.32
CA LEU A 14 29.51 1.37 -1.09
C LEU A 14 29.57 2.79 -0.52
N LEU A 15 29.45 2.93 0.81
CA LEU A 15 29.37 4.22 1.50
C LEU A 15 30.65 5.06 1.36
N SER A 16 31.82 4.42 1.38
CA SER A 16 33.11 5.08 1.27
C SER A 16 33.55 5.35 -0.17
N HIS A 17 32.85 4.79 -1.17
CA HIS A 17 33.26 4.94 -2.56
C HIS A 17 33.11 6.39 -3.06
N PRO A 18 34.13 6.99 -3.71
CA PRO A 18 34.08 8.39 -4.16
C PRO A 18 32.89 8.74 -5.05
N ASN A 19 32.41 7.78 -5.85
CA ASN A 19 31.26 7.99 -6.74
C ASN A 19 29.91 7.96 -6.03
N TYR A 20 29.84 7.48 -4.79
CA TYR A 20 28.58 7.35 -4.07
C TYR A 20 27.91 8.70 -3.83
N LYS A 21 28.68 9.76 -3.59
CA LYS A 21 28.13 11.12 -3.44
C LYS A 21 27.40 11.61 -4.69
N TYR A 22 27.94 11.33 -5.88
CA TYR A 22 27.34 11.72 -7.15
C TYR A 22 26.09 10.90 -7.45
N TYR A 23 26.14 9.59 -7.16
CA TYR A 23 24.97 8.73 -7.24
C TYR A 23 23.83 9.21 -6.33
N LYS A 24 24.12 9.52 -5.07
CA LYS A 24 23.10 10.06 -4.14
C LYS A 24 22.46 11.34 -4.68
N ASN A 25 23.26 12.23 -5.26
CA ASN A 25 22.76 13.48 -5.83
C ASN A 25 21.86 13.21 -7.05
N TYR A 26 22.29 12.31 -7.93
CA TYR A 26 21.51 11.85 -9.08
C TYR A 26 20.15 11.30 -8.63
N VAL A 27 20.14 10.36 -7.69
CA VAL A 27 18.91 9.76 -7.15
C VAL A 27 18.00 10.84 -6.58
N LYS A 28 18.50 11.71 -5.69
CA LYS A 28 17.71 12.80 -5.09
C LYS A 28 17.03 13.69 -6.13
N ASN A 29 17.70 13.98 -7.25
CA ASN A 29 17.16 14.82 -8.32
C ASN A 29 16.12 14.11 -9.18
N HIS A 30 16.15 12.77 -9.27
CA HIS A 30 15.23 11.99 -10.11
C HIS A 30 14.03 11.43 -9.33
N LEU A 31 14.12 11.31 -7.99
CA LEU A 31 13.03 10.76 -7.17
C LEU A 31 11.67 11.41 -7.44
N LYS A 32 11.63 12.73 -7.63
CA LYS A 32 10.39 13.45 -7.96
C LYS A 32 9.90 13.14 -9.37
N ALA A 33 10.81 13.07 -10.34
CA ALA A 33 10.47 12.78 -11.73
C ALA A 33 9.91 11.36 -11.87
N TRP A 34 10.60 10.37 -11.30
CA TRP A 34 10.13 8.98 -11.26
C TRP A 34 8.74 8.88 -10.60
N ALA A 35 8.55 9.59 -9.48
CA ALA A 35 7.27 9.62 -8.77
C ALA A 35 6.16 10.22 -9.64
N THR A 36 6.44 11.33 -10.32
CA THR A 36 5.50 12.04 -11.19
C THR A 36 5.15 11.22 -12.43
N ASN A 37 6.13 10.51 -12.98
CA ASN A 37 5.97 9.68 -14.18
C ASN A 37 5.26 8.34 -13.90
N GLY A 38 5.11 7.95 -12.64
CA GLY A 38 4.43 6.70 -12.27
C GLY A 38 5.32 5.46 -12.40
N GLU A 39 6.64 5.60 -12.25
CA GLU A 39 7.57 4.46 -12.37
C GLU A 39 7.26 3.40 -11.30
N SER A 40 7.36 2.11 -11.65
CA SER A 40 7.07 1.03 -10.72
C SER A 40 8.09 0.96 -9.59
N LEU A 41 7.68 0.43 -8.43
CA LEU A 41 8.59 0.22 -7.32
C LEU A 41 9.71 -0.76 -7.64
N ASP A 42 9.44 -1.76 -8.47
CA ASP A 42 10.42 -2.74 -8.91
C ASP A 42 11.48 -2.10 -9.81
N ASP A 43 11.07 -1.26 -10.77
CA ASP A 43 12.02 -0.53 -11.63
C ASP A 43 12.90 0.42 -10.80
N VAL A 44 12.29 1.14 -9.86
CA VAL A 44 13.03 2.02 -8.96
C VAL A 44 13.97 1.22 -8.05
N ALA A 45 13.55 0.06 -7.54
CA ALA A 45 14.42 -0.82 -6.75
C ALA A 45 15.64 -1.28 -7.55
N VAL A 46 15.46 -1.66 -8.82
CA VAL A 46 16.56 -2.01 -9.74
C VAL A 46 17.50 -0.82 -9.95
N TRP A 47 16.98 0.39 -10.20
CA TRP A 47 17.83 1.56 -10.38
C TRP A 47 18.65 1.90 -9.12
N LEU A 48 18.06 1.60 -7.95
CA LEU A 48 18.66 1.80 -6.65
C LEU A 48 19.66 0.71 -6.23
N GLY A 49 19.84 -0.37 -7.01
CA GLY A 49 20.70 -1.50 -6.64
C GLY A 49 20.11 -2.35 -5.53
N LEU A 50 18.79 -2.41 -5.43
CA LEU A 50 18.06 -3.14 -4.41
C LEU A 50 17.40 -4.40 -4.99
N GLU A 51 17.64 -4.69 -6.26
CA GLU A 51 17.13 -5.88 -6.93
C GLU A 51 17.54 -7.13 -6.15
N ASN A 52 16.59 -8.06 -5.99
CA ASN A 52 16.76 -9.31 -5.26
C ASN A 52 17.03 -9.19 -3.74
N LEU A 53 17.08 -7.98 -3.16
CA LEU A 53 17.14 -7.79 -1.71
C LEU A 53 15.73 -7.83 -1.10
N GLN A 54 15.57 -8.53 0.04
CA GLN A 54 14.25 -8.73 0.66
C GLN A 54 14.33 -8.64 2.19
N GLY A 55 13.21 -8.29 2.83
CA GLY A 55 13.06 -8.26 4.29
C GLY A 55 14.15 -7.45 4.99
N ILE A 56 14.76 -8.04 6.03
CA ILE A 56 15.80 -7.38 6.83
C ILE A 56 17.02 -6.99 5.98
N MET A 57 17.35 -7.77 4.94
CA MET A 57 18.48 -7.48 4.05
C MET A 57 18.21 -6.24 3.18
N LEU A 58 16.96 -6.06 2.73
CA LEU A 58 16.54 -4.86 2.03
C LEU A 58 16.59 -3.65 2.97
N GLU A 59 16.00 -3.77 4.16
CA GLU A 59 15.90 -2.66 5.14
C GLU A 59 17.27 -2.19 5.63
N ALA A 60 18.25 -3.10 5.76
CA ALA A 60 19.60 -2.78 6.18
C ALA A 60 20.45 -2.14 5.07
N HIS A 61 20.00 -2.16 3.82
CA HIS A 61 20.81 -1.65 2.71
C HIS A 61 20.88 -0.11 2.71
N PRO A 62 22.05 0.51 2.51
CA PRO A 62 22.19 1.97 2.55
C PRO A 62 21.29 2.74 1.57
N ASN A 63 20.94 2.13 0.44
CA ASN A 63 20.07 2.75 -0.56
C ASN A 63 18.56 2.59 -0.25
N PHE A 64 18.17 1.80 0.76
CA PHE A 64 16.77 1.62 1.15
C PHE A 64 16.10 2.94 1.53
N VAL A 65 16.86 3.88 2.11
CA VAL A 65 16.37 5.24 2.43
C VAL A 65 15.83 5.97 1.20
N PHE A 66 16.40 5.73 0.01
CA PHE A 66 15.93 6.34 -1.23
C PHE A 66 14.66 5.67 -1.74
N LEU A 67 14.53 4.35 -1.59
CA LEU A 67 13.30 3.64 -1.93
C LEU A 67 12.15 4.06 -1.00
N LYS A 68 12.41 4.23 0.30
CA LYS A 68 11.44 4.81 1.24
C LYS A 68 11.06 6.24 0.88
N LYS A 69 12.05 7.08 0.53
CA LYS A 69 11.78 8.46 0.11
C LYS A 69 11.02 8.50 -1.21
N TYR A 70 11.34 7.60 -2.14
CA TYR A 70 10.57 7.40 -3.37
C TYR A 70 9.14 7.09 -3.01
N TRP A 71 8.89 6.05 -2.21
CA TRP A 71 7.57 5.65 -1.76
C TRP A 71 6.76 6.82 -1.20
N THR A 72 7.33 7.60 -0.28
CA THR A 72 6.64 8.76 0.34
C THR A 72 6.39 9.89 -0.67
N THR A 73 7.32 10.12 -1.60
CA THR A 73 7.20 11.17 -2.61
C THR A 73 6.22 10.75 -3.71
N SER A 74 6.30 9.50 -4.14
CA SER A 74 5.42 8.85 -5.10
C SER A 74 4.01 8.88 -4.55
N THR A 75 3.75 8.40 -3.32
CA THR A 75 2.42 8.56 -2.71
C THR A 75 1.93 9.99 -2.74
N LYS A 76 2.72 11.00 -2.32
CA LYS A 76 2.30 12.42 -2.35
C LYS A 76 1.98 12.99 -3.75
N TYR A 77 2.70 12.57 -4.80
CA TYR A 77 2.44 13.04 -6.18
C TYR A 77 1.48 12.13 -6.96
N GLN A 78 1.33 10.88 -6.53
CA GLN A 78 0.53 9.82 -7.14
C GLN A 78 -0.81 9.64 -6.46
N GLU A 79 -1.18 10.36 -5.38
CA GLU A 79 -2.55 10.32 -4.85
C GLU A 79 -3.55 10.53 -6.00
N GLY A 80 -3.35 11.57 -6.83
CA GLY A 80 -4.16 11.77 -8.04
C GLY A 80 -3.83 10.87 -9.24
N GLY A 81 -2.68 10.19 -9.26
CA GLY A 81 -2.19 9.35 -10.37
C GLY A 81 -2.57 7.88 -10.22
N MET A 82 -2.30 7.27 -9.07
CA MET A 82 -2.71 5.92 -8.68
C MET A 82 -4.24 5.77 -8.66
N LEU A 83 -4.97 6.81 -8.23
CA LEU A 83 -6.43 6.83 -8.30
C LEU A 83 -6.94 6.87 -9.76
N LYS A 84 -6.23 7.57 -10.67
CA LYS A 84 -6.54 7.57 -12.10
C LYS A 84 -6.14 6.26 -12.81
N GLN A 85 -5.10 5.59 -12.31
CA GLN A 85 -4.58 4.34 -12.86
C GLN A 85 -5.27 3.09 -12.27
N GLY A 86 -6.08 3.25 -11.22
CA GLY A 86 -6.83 2.15 -10.61
C GLY A 86 -5.97 1.17 -9.82
N VAL A 87 -4.82 1.61 -9.29
CA VAL A 87 -3.93 0.75 -8.49
C VAL A 87 -4.64 0.32 -7.22
N THR A 88 -4.97 -0.96 -7.09
CA THR A 88 -5.75 -1.48 -5.97
C THR A 88 -4.87 -1.67 -4.73
N SER A 89 -5.50 -1.83 -3.56
CA SER A 89 -4.77 -2.25 -2.36
C SER A 89 -4.07 -3.60 -2.55
N TYR A 90 -4.64 -4.47 -3.39
CA TYR A 90 -4.07 -5.78 -3.68
C TYR A 90 -2.80 -5.70 -4.50
N ASP A 91 -2.72 -4.78 -5.46
CA ASP A 91 -1.49 -4.52 -6.22
C ASP A 91 -0.38 -4.09 -5.26
N VAL A 92 -0.68 -3.11 -4.39
CA VAL A 92 0.25 -2.66 -3.36
C VAL A 92 0.62 -3.76 -2.37
N TRP A 93 -0.32 -4.64 -2.02
CA TRP A 93 -0.06 -5.81 -1.16
C TRP A 93 0.96 -6.77 -1.80
N ASN A 94 0.86 -6.98 -3.12
CA ASN A 94 1.76 -7.84 -3.88
C ASN A 94 3.13 -7.19 -4.11
N ASP A 95 3.15 -5.92 -4.52
CA ASP A 95 4.38 -5.16 -4.77
C ASP A 95 5.23 -5.06 -3.49
N LEU A 96 4.59 -4.81 -2.35
CA LEU A 96 5.24 -4.81 -1.05
C LEU A 96 5.54 -6.21 -0.50
N GLN A 97 5.00 -7.25 -1.13
CA GLN A 97 5.09 -8.64 -0.67
C GLN A 97 4.66 -8.80 0.81
N VAL A 98 3.60 -8.10 1.22
CA VAL A 98 3.16 -8.06 2.62
C VAL A 98 2.83 -9.48 3.14
N TYR A 99 2.32 -10.33 2.25
CA TYR A 99 2.01 -11.74 2.52
C TYR A 99 3.22 -12.55 3.00
N ARG A 100 4.45 -12.20 2.56
CA ARG A 100 5.67 -12.91 2.97
C ARG A 100 6.11 -12.60 4.40
N VAL A 101 5.65 -11.47 4.95
CA VAL A 101 5.94 -11.13 6.35
C VAL A 101 5.08 -12.00 7.24
N LYS A 102 5.73 -12.77 8.14
CA LYS A 102 5.04 -13.68 9.06
C LYS A 102 3.92 -12.95 9.83
N PRO A 103 2.70 -13.52 9.93
CA PRO A 103 1.57 -12.87 10.57
C PRO A 103 1.84 -12.32 11.97
N THR A 104 2.65 -13.02 12.76
CA THR A 104 2.99 -12.64 14.15
C THR A 104 3.77 -11.32 14.27
N VAL A 105 4.51 -10.93 13.23
CA VAL A 105 5.31 -9.69 13.22
C VAL A 105 4.88 -8.71 12.14
N ARG A 106 4.01 -9.13 11.20
CA ARG A 106 3.54 -8.35 10.05
C ARG A 106 3.08 -6.96 10.44
N LYS A 107 2.18 -6.83 11.41
CA LYS A 107 1.61 -5.53 11.81
C LYS A 107 2.64 -4.53 12.34
N LYS A 108 3.83 -5.00 12.75
CA LYS A 108 4.94 -4.16 13.24
C LYS A 108 5.95 -3.82 12.14
N SER A 109 5.93 -4.51 11.00
CA SER A 109 6.89 -4.31 9.92
C SER A 109 6.66 -2.99 9.18
N GLU A 110 7.73 -2.44 8.61
CA GLU A 110 7.64 -1.22 7.83
C GLU A 110 6.85 -1.43 6.53
N THR A 111 6.96 -2.63 5.94
CA THR A 111 6.16 -3.08 4.80
C THR A 111 4.67 -2.97 5.08
N TYR A 112 4.20 -3.49 6.21
CA TYR A 112 2.77 -3.42 6.55
C TYR A 112 2.32 -2.00 6.86
N LYS A 113 3.16 -1.18 7.51
CA LYS A 113 2.84 0.24 7.74
C LYS A 113 2.65 0.99 6.42
N SER A 114 3.49 0.71 5.42
CA SER A 114 3.39 1.31 4.08
C SER A 114 2.10 0.88 3.37
N TYR A 115 1.78 -0.42 3.44
CA TYR A 115 0.51 -0.96 2.94
C TYR A 115 -0.70 -0.31 3.64
N LYS A 116 -0.70 -0.27 4.98
CA LYS A 116 -1.77 0.35 5.77
C LYS A 116 -1.95 1.83 5.42
N TYR A 117 -0.85 2.57 5.22
CA TYR A 117 -0.91 3.95 4.79
C TYR A 117 -1.63 4.08 3.45
N TYR A 118 -1.31 3.23 2.47
CA TYR A 118 -1.97 3.23 1.18
C TYR A 118 -3.46 2.88 1.26
N VAL A 119 -3.83 1.84 2.03
CA VAL A 119 -5.24 1.48 2.27
C VAL A 119 -6.01 2.67 2.84
N ASN A 120 -5.46 3.33 3.85
CA ASN A 120 -6.12 4.50 4.43
C ASN A 120 -6.31 5.63 3.41
N LEU A 121 -5.30 5.86 2.57
CA LEU A 121 -5.33 6.90 1.55
C LEU A 121 -6.46 6.70 0.54
N ILE A 122 -6.62 5.48 0.01
CA ILE A 122 -7.70 5.17 -0.94
C ILE A 122 -9.07 5.20 -0.24
N ASP A 123 -9.15 4.72 1.00
CA ASP A 123 -10.39 4.73 1.79
C ASP A 123 -10.87 6.17 2.00
N ASP A 124 -9.97 7.04 2.47
CA ASP A 124 -10.27 8.45 2.75
C ASP A 124 -10.70 9.20 1.49
N TYR A 125 -10.08 8.92 0.36
CA TYR A 125 -10.46 9.50 -0.93
C TYR A 125 -11.88 9.10 -1.36
N ILE A 126 -12.23 7.81 -1.29
CA ILE A 126 -13.57 7.35 -1.70
C ILE A 126 -14.65 7.93 -0.78
N ILE A 127 -14.35 8.03 0.53
CA ILE A 127 -15.24 8.64 1.51
C ILE A 127 -15.41 10.14 1.22
N ASP A 128 -14.35 10.87 0.89
CA ASP A 128 -14.43 12.28 0.49
C ASP A 128 -15.27 12.48 -0.78
N LEU A 129 -15.09 11.65 -1.80
CA LEU A 129 -15.95 11.69 -2.99
C LEU A 129 -17.43 11.51 -2.64
N LYS A 130 -17.75 10.53 -1.79
CA LYS A 130 -19.13 10.32 -1.34
C LYS A 130 -19.68 11.56 -0.61
N ASN A 131 -18.88 12.17 0.27
CA ASN A 131 -19.26 13.38 1.00
C ASN A 131 -19.45 14.60 0.08
N ARG A 132 -18.76 14.62 -1.08
CA ARG A 132 -18.90 15.66 -2.12
C ARG A 132 -20.10 15.46 -3.04
N GLY A 133 -20.90 14.41 -2.83
CA GLY A 133 -22.13 14.17 -3.58
C GLY A 133 -22.03 13.17 -4.72
N PHE A 134 -20.91 12.46 -4.87
CA PHE A 134 -20.79 11.37 -5.85
C PHE A 134 -21.67 10.18 -5.44
N THR A 135 -22.31 9.53 -6.42
CA THR A 135 -23.15 8.36 -6.19
C THR A 135 -22.32 7.08 -6.18
N ASP A 136 -22.89 5.97 -5.69
CA ASP A 136 -22.16 4.69 -5.61
C ASP A 136 -21.65 4.20 -6.97
N ASN A 137 -22.33 4.59 -8.06
CA ASN A 137 -21.93 4.27 -9.43
C ASN A 137 -20.71 5.08 -9.91
N ASP A 138 -20.46 6.25 -9.30
CA ASP A 138 -19.34 7.12 -9.65
C ASP A 138 -18.09 6.82 -8.83
N LEU A 139 -18.22 6.03 -7.75
CA LEU A 139 -17.11 5.72 -6.86
C LEU A 139 -16.20 4.63 -7.46
N PRO A 140 -14.87 4.80 -7.36
CA PRO A 140 -13.94 3.81 -7.88
C PRO A 140 -13.93 2.54 -7.02
N ARG A 141 -13.89 1.38 -7.68
CA ARG A 141 -13.80 0.06 -7.04
C ARG A 141 -12.33 -0.32 -6.83
N MET A 142 -11.77 0.07 -5.70
CA MET A 142 -10.34 -0.08 -5.38
C MET A 142 -9.98 -1.37 -4.63
N THR A 143 -10.93 -2.29 -4.47
CA THR A 143 -10.67 -3.67 -4.02
C THR A 143 -10.66 -4.57 -5.25
N SER A 144 -9.52 -5.24 -5.50
CA SER A 144 -9.38 -6.17 -6.62
C SER A 144 -10.29 -7.39 -6.44
N LYS A 145 -10.77 -7.96 -7.55
CA LYS A 145 -11.47 -9.26 -7.56
C LYS A 145 -10.53 -10.42 -7.18
N ASP A 146 -9.22 -10.23 -7.37
CA ASP A 146 -8.18 -11.19 -7.05
C ASP A 146 -7.66 -11.05 -5.61
N ALA A 147 -8.26 -10.14 -4.82
CA ALA A 147 -7.84 -9.91 -3.44
C ALA A 147 -7.91 -11.21 -2.64
N THR A 148 -6.76 -11.60 -2.08
CA THR A 148 -6.68 -12.83 -1.28
C THR A 148 -7.45 -12.70 0.03
N ARG A 149 -7.86 -13.84 0.59
CA ARG A 149 -8.50 -13.89 1.91
C ARG A 149 -7.64 -13.23 3.00
N GLU A 150 -6.32 -13.35 2.88
CA GLU A 150 -5.37 -12.77 3.82
C GLU A 150 -5.31 -11.22 3.71
N GLU A 151 -5.27 -10.69 2.49
CA GLU A 151 -5.28 -9.23 2.26
C GLU A 151 -6.59 -8.62 2.76
N LEU A 152 -7.74 -9.23 2.43
CA LEU A 152 -9.07 -8.78 2.85
C LEU A 152 -9.24 -8.79 4.37
N GLN A 153 -8.68 -9.82 5.04
CA GLN A 153 -8.66 -9.89 6.50
C GLN A 153 -7.87 -8.74 7.11
N GLU A 154 -6.71 -8.41 6.55
CA GLU A 154 -5.89 -7.28 7.02
C GLU A 154 -6.57 -5.93 6.75
N LYS A 155 -7.21 -5.74 5.58
CA LYS A 155 -8.03 -4.54 5.31
C LYS A 155 -9.15 -4.40 6.32
N THR A 156 -9.83 -5.49 6.63
CA THR A 156 -10.92 -5.48 7.61
C THR A 156 -10.42 -5.04 8.99
N PHE A 157 -9.22 -5.47 9.41
CA PHE A 157 -8.61 -4.97 10.64
C PHE A 157 -8.30 -3.48 10.58
N ILE A 158 -7.79 -2.99 9.44
CA ILE A 158 -7.55 -1.56 9.23
C ILE A 158 -8.86 -0.79 9.33
N TRP A 159 -9.91 -1.20 8.61
CA TRP A 159 -11.23 -0.55 8.62
C TRP A 159 -11.86 -0.49 9.99
N THR A 160 -11.80 -1.59 10.75
CA THR A 160 -12.24 -1.63 12.15
C THR A 160 -11.45 -0.65 13.01
N SER A 161 -10.12 -0.63 12.89
CA SER A 161 -9.26 0.26 13.68
C SER A 161 -9.50 1.74 13.38
N MET A 162 -9.80 2.06 12.12
CA MET A 162 -10.08 3.42 11.65
C MET A 162 -11.55 3.78 11.77
N ARG A 163 -12.40 2.85 12.20
CA ARG A 163 -13.86 3.01 12.31
C ARG A 163 -14.46 3.54 11.00
N ARG A 164 -14.00 3.00 9.86
CA ARG A 164 -14.49 3.40 8.53
C ARG A 164 -16.00 3.27 8.45
N PRO A 165 -16.73 4.11 7.71
CA PRO A 165 -18.18 4.04 7.64
C PRO A 165 -18.69 2.67 7.16
N GLU A 166 -19.83 2.22 7.69
CA GLU A 166 -20.39 0.91 7.35
C GLU A 166 -20.71 0.78 5.86
N TRP A 167 -21.26 1.84 5.25
CA TRP A 167 -21.53 1.88 3.81
C TRP A 167 -20.25 1.66 3.00
N TYR A 168 -19.14 2.24 3.44
CA TYR A 168 -17.85 2.16 2.75
C TYR A 168 -17.27 0.74 2.81
N VAL A 169 -17.36 0.10 3.97
CA VAL A 169 -16.92 -1.29 4.14
C VAL A 169 -17.76 -2.23 3.28
N LYS A 170 -19.08 -2.03 3.26
CA LYS A 170 -20.00 -2.81 2.41
C LYS A 170 -19.70 -2.61 0.92
N PHE A 171 -19.49 -1.37 0.49
CA PHE A 171 -19.08 -1.01 -0.87
C PHE A 171 -17.74 -1.64 -1.27
N SER A 172 -16.74 -1.55 -0.39
CA SER A 172 -15.38 -2.04 -0.64
C SER A 172 -15.29 -3.55 -0.71
N LEU A 173 -16.21 -4.27 -0.06
CA LEU A 173 -16.32 -5.73 -0.13
C LEU A 173 -17.17 -6.21 -1.31
N GLY A 174 -17.74 -5.29 -2.12
CA GLY A 174 -18.65 -5.61 -3.22
C GLY A 174 -19.98 -6.20 -2.74
N LEU A 175 -20.42 -5.80 -1.54
CA LEU A 175 -21.65 -6.28 -0.91
C LEU A 175 -22.81 -5.28 -1.01
N ASP A 176 -22.53 -4.07 -1.50
CA ASP A 176 -23.54 -3.07 -1.79
C ASP A 176 -24.47 -3.54 -2.93
N GLY A 177 -25.72 -3.08 -2.89
CA GLY A 177 -26.76 -3.52 -3.83
C GLY A 177 -27.27 -4.96 -3.67
N LEU A 178 -26.60 -5.81 -2.86
CA LEU A 178 -27.09 -7.18 -2.60
C LEU A 178 -28.31 -7.19 -1.67
N GLY A 179 -29.33 -7.95 -2.08
CA GLY A 179 -30.48 -8.30 -1.23
C GLY A 179 -30.09 -9.23 -0.09
N ALA A 180 -30.96 -9.37 0.92
CA ALA A 180 -30.65 -10.06 2.18
C ALA A 180 -30.15 -11.51 2.02
N ASN A 181 -30.69 -12.26 1.05
CA ASN A 181 -30.28 -13.65 0.80
C ASN A 181 -28.91 -13.69 0.11
N ALA A 182 -28.75 -12.96 -0.99
CA ALA A 182 -27.48 -12.88 -1.73
C ALA A 182 -26.32 -12.32 -0.89
N LEU A 183 -26.62 -11.39 0.02
CA LEU A 183 -25.63 -10.83 0.95
C LEU A 183 -25.02 -11.92 1.85
N LYS A 184 -25.84 -12.83 2.38
CA LYS A 184 -25.36 -13.89 3.28
C LYS A 184 -24.54 -14.97 2.58
N GLU A 185 -24.82 -15.18 1.29
CA GLU A 185 -24.13 -16.16 0.45
C GLU A 185 -22.83 -15.60 -0.16
N ALA A 186 -22.64 -14.27 -0.12
CA ALA A 186 -21.48 -13.63 -0.70
C ALA A 186 -20.16 -14.08 -0.03
N PRO A 187 -19.11 -14.44 -0.79
CA PRO A 187 -17.83 -14.91 -0.23
C PRO A 187 -17.17 -13.91 0.72
N ASN A 188 -17.43 -12.61 0.53
CA ASN A 188 -16.86 -11.53 1.34
C ASN A 188 -17.70 -11.18 2.57
N PHE A 189 -18.88 -11.78 2.74
CA PHE A 189 -19.76 -11.52 3.87
C PHE A 189 -19.12 -11.77 5.25
N PRO A 190 -18.28 -12.81 5.46
CA PRO A 190 -17.60 -13.02 6.74
C PRO A 190 -16.73 -11.85 7.21
N TYR A 191 -16.16 -11.06 6.29
CA TYR A 191 -15.37 -9.86 6.66
C TYR A 191 -16.26 -8.73 7.16
N TYR A 192 -17.43 -8.55 6.53
CA TYR A 192 -18.41 -7.55 6.94
C TYR A 192 -19.03 -7.90 8.30
N THR A 193 -19.34 -9.18 8.56
CA THR A 193 -19.85 -9.59 9.87
C THR A 193 -18.83 -9.40 10.98
N TYR A 194 -17.55 -9.71 10.72
CA TYR A 194 -16.46 -9.40 11.66
C TYR A 194 -16.39 -7.90 11.98
N TYR A 195 -16.43 -7.05 10.95
CA TYR A 195 -16.40 -5.59 11.12
C TYR A 195 -17.58 -5.10 11.97
N LEU A 196 -18.81 -5.55 11.69
CA LEU A 196 -20.00 -5.16 12.46
C LEU A 196 -19.90 -5.58 13.93
N ALA A 197 -19.43 -6.79 14.19
CA ALA A 197 -19.23 -7.29 15.56
C ALA A 197 -18.22 -6.43 16.34
N ALA A 198 -17.11 -6.08 15.69
CA ALA A 198 -16.08 -5.22 16.29
C ALA A 198 -16.60 -3.81 16.57
N MET A 199 -17.37 -3.21 15.64
CA MET A 199 -17.97 -1.89 15.84
C MET A 199 -19.01 -1.87 16.97
N LYS A 200 -19.74 -2.98 17.19
CA LYS A 200 -20.69 -3.12 18.29
C LYS A 200 -19.98 -3.22 19.63
N ALA A 201 -18.90 -4.01 19.73
CA ALA A 201 -18.12 -4.15 20.96
C ALA A 201 -17.58 -2.80 21.46
N VAL A 202 -17.09 -1.96 20.54
CA VAL A 202 -16.57 -0.61 20.88
C VAL A 202 -17.66 0.32 21.42
N LYS A 203 -18.91 0.22 20.94
CA LYS A 203 -20.03 1.06 21.40
C LYS A 203 -20.51 0.70 22.82
N HIS A 204 -20.23 -0.51 23.31
CA HIS A 204 -20.65 -0.96 24.64
C HIS A 204 -19.61 -0.70 25.74
N THR A 205 -18.41 -0.24 25.38
CA THR A 205 -17.30 0.02 26.32
C THR A 205 -17.00 1.51 26.53
N GLY A 206 -17.85 2.41 26.02
CA GLY A 206 -17.68 3.87 26.08
C GLY A 206 -18.85 4.57 26.73
#